data_AF-A0A5S3V910-F1
#
_entry.id   AF-A0A5S3V910-F1
#
_cell.length_a   1.000
_cell.length_b   1.000
_cell.length_c   1.000
_cell.angle_alpha   90.00
_cell.angle_beta   90.00
_cell.angle_gamma   90.00
#
_symmetry.space_group_name_H-M   'P 1'
#
loop_
_entity.id
_entity.type
_entity.pdbx_description
1 polymer ?
#
loop_
_entity_poly.entity_id
_entity_poly.type
_entity_poly.pdbx_seq_one_letter_code
_entity_poly.pdbx_strand_id
1 'polypeptide(L)'
;MYIFFTGHRYTFKKANSIYFFIKKEGEHLIIQNSLLIKGQQVGIKCARISIVTIKDNYLSIIVDGNGYDFYPIADKDQIKHRIITLLDKEQVNTICFNIV
;
A
#
# COMPACT_ATOMS: atom_id res chain seq x y z
N MET A 1 44.79 4.40 -7.55
CA MET A 1 43.53 4.96 -8.07
C MET A 1 42.42 4.00 -7.69
N TYR A 2 41.70 4.27 -6.60
CA TYR A 2 40.63 3.39 -6.11
C TYR A 2 39.30 3.90 -6.65
N ILE A 3 38.67 3.12 -7.53
CA ILE A 3 37.33 3.41 -8.05
C ILE A 3 36.33 2.77 -7.07
N PHE A 4 35.67 3.60 -6.28
CA PHE A 4 34.56 3.19 -5.42
C PHE A 4 33.31 2.93 -6.26
N PHE A 5 32.95 1.65 -6.45
CA PHE A 5 31.62 1.26 -6.91
C PHE A 5 30.72 0.98 -5.70
N THR A 6 30.27 2.03 -5.03
CA THR A 6 29.26 1.91 -3.96
C THR A 6 28.15 2.93 -4.22
N GLY A 7 27.13 2.56 -5.00
CA GLY A 7 26.04 3.51 -5.26
C GLY A 7 24.74 2.95 -5.84
N HIS A 8 24.73 1.81 -6.54
CA HIS A 8 23.53 1.39 -7.28
C HIS A 8 22.62 0.36 -6.59
N ARG A 9 23.01 -0.25 -5.47
CA ARG A 9 22.21 -1.30 -4.80
C ARG A 9 21.22 -0.78 -3.74
N TYR A 10 21.40 0.43 -3.22
CA TYR A 10 20.55 0.96 -2.14
C TYR A 10 19.28 1.66 -2.63
N THR A 11 19.29 2.24 -3.83
CA THR A 11 18.14 2.99 -4.37
C THR A 11 17.05 2.07 -4.92
N PHE A 12 17.43 0.93 -5.50
CA PHE A 12 16.50 -0.02 -6.11
C PHE A 12 15.65 -0.79 -5.09
N LYS A 13 16.20 -1.07 -3.89
CA LYS A 13 15.47 -1.77 -2.82
C LYS A 13 14.39 -0.91 -2.16
N LYS A 14 14.58 0.42 -2.07
CA LYS A 14 13.57 1.33 -1.50
C LYS A 14 12.38 1.55 -2.44
N ALA A 15 12.64 1.62 -3.75
CA ALA A 15 11.61 1.86 -4.76
C ALA A 15 10.62 0.70 -4.94
N ASN A 16 11.03 -0.54 -4.60
CA ASN A 16 10.20 -1.75 -4.69
C ASN A 16 9.64 -2.21 -3.34
N SER A 17 9.71 -1.39 -2.30
CA SER A 17 9.22 -1.78 -0.98
C SER A 17 7.75 -1.42 -0.82
N ILE A 18 6.94 -2.28 -0.18
CA ILE A 18 5.52 -2.01 0.17
C ILE A 18 5.32 -0.64 0.82
N TYR A 19 6.33 -0.16 1.57
CA TYR A 19 6.35 1.15 2.22
C TYR A 19 6.27 2.34 1.26
N PHE A 20 6.77 2.17 0.03
CA PHE A 20 6.67 3.17 -1.03
C PHE A 20 5.30 3.14 -1.70
N PHE A 21 4.73 1.95 -1.89
CA PHE A 21 3.43 1.76 -2.53
C PHE A 21 2.26 2.14 -1.64
N ILE A 22 2.37 1.94 -0.32
CA ILE A 22 1.31 2.20 0.65
C ILE A 22 1.89 3.04 1.78
N LYS A 23 1.41 4.27 1.90
CA LYS A 23 1.79 5.21 2.97
C LYS A 23 0.54 5.90 3.53
N LYS A 24 0.65 6.48 4.71
CA LYS A 24 -0.38 7.33 5.31
C LYS A 24 0.15 8.76 5.40
N GLU A 25 -0.62 9.71 4.91
CA GLU A 25 -0.35 11.14 5.03
C GLU A 25 -1.55 11.78 5.72
N GLY A 26 -1.39 12.10 7.01
CA GLY A 26 -2.48 12.57 7.86
C GLY A 26 -3.61 11.53 7.94
N GLU A 27 -4.80 11.92 7.49
CA GLU A 27 -6.02 11.09 7.50
C GLU A 27 -6.19 10.26 6.21
N HIS A 28 -5.27 10.38 5.25
CA HIS A 28 -5.37 9.71 3.97
C HIS A 28 -4.37 8.56 3.85
N LEU A 29 -4.86 7.41 3.42
CA LEU A 29 -4.06 6.31 2.91
C LEU A 29 -3.73 6.62 1.44
N ILE A 30 -2.45 6.81 1.14
CA ILE A 30 -1.96 7.03 -0.21
C ILE A 30 -1.45 5.71 -0.75
N ILE A 31 -2.07 5.24 -1.85
CA ILE A 31 -1.65 4.03 -2.54
C ILE A 31 -1.21 4.38 -3.96
N GLN A 32 -0.01 3.92 -4.31
CA GLN A 32 0.56 4.06 -5.64
C GLN A 32 0.43 2.75 -6.40
N ASN A 33 -0.21 2.78 -7.58
CA ASN A 33 -0.37 1.58 -8.40
C ASN A 33 0.92 1.30 -9.20
N SER A 34 1.43 0.06 -9.13
CA SER A 34 2.70 -0.32 -9.74
C SER A 34 2.60 -0.65 -11.23
N LEU A 35 1.45 -1.13 -11.73
CA LEU A 35 1.44 -1.96 -12.95
C LEU A 35 0.79 -1.34 -14.19
N LEU A 36 -0.07 -0.32 -14.06
CA LEU A 36 -0.82 0.19 -15.22
C LEU A 36 -0.58 1.67 -15.55
N ILE A 37 -0.27 2.51 -14.55
CA ILE A 37 0.00 3.94 -14.79
C ILE A 37 1.10 4.36 -13.81
N LYS A 38 2.35 4.45 -14.28
CA LYS A 38 3.45 5.06 -13.51
C LYS A 38 3.03 6.48 -13.10
N GLY A 39 2.68 6.66 -11.83
CA GLY A 39 2.40 7.97 -11.24
C GLY A 39 0.99 8.19 -10.70
N GLN A 40 0.04 7.26 -10.88
CA GLN A 40 -1.29 7.42 -10.27
C GLN A 40 -1.23 7.06 -8.78
N GLN A 41 -1.30 8.10 -7.95
CA GLN A 41 -1.49 7.99 -6.50
C GLN A 41 -2.96 8.21 -6.21
N VAL A 42 -3.56 7.31 -5.44
CA VAL A 42 -4.94 7.45 -4.95
C VAL A 42 -4.86 7.72 -3.46
N GLY A 43 -5.38 8.88 -3.05
CA GLY A 43 -5.54 9.24 -1.64
C GLY A 43 -6.94 8.87 -1.16
N ILE A 44 -7.03 7.95 -0.21
CA ILE A 44 -8.28 7.45 0.35
C ILE A 44 -8.37 7.89 1.81
N LYS A 45 -9.46 8.54 2.21
CA LYS A 45 -9.68 8.86 3.64
C LYS A 45 -9.83 7.58 4.44
N CYS A 46 -8.98 7.36 5.43
CA CYS A 46 -8.99 6.14 6.26
C CYS A 46 -10.34 5.92 6.93
N ALA A 47 -11.00 6.99 7.39
CA ALA A 47 -12.31 6.93 8.04
C ALA A 47 -13.47 6.50 7.12
N ARG A 48 -13.29 6.54 5.80
CA ARG A 48 -14.32 6.16 4.81
C ARG A 48 -14.11 4.76 4.24
N ILE A 49 -13.02 4.09 4.61
CA ILE A 49 -12.75 2.72 4.18
C ILE A 49 -13.77 1.80 4.84
N SER A 50 -14.48 1.02 4.04
CA SER A 50 -15.49 0.06 4.54
C SER A 50 -15.00 -1.37 4.43
N ILE A 51 -14.36 -1.73 3.31
CA ILE A 51 -13.89 -3.09 3.05
C ILE A 51 -12.48 -3.04 2.49
N VAL A 52 -11.60 -3.89 3.00
CA VAL A 52 -10.25 -4.09 2.48
C VAL A 52 -10.08 -5.56 2.14
N THR A 53 -9.86 -5.86 0.86
CA THR A 53 -9.55 -7.22 0.39
C THR A 53 -8.08 -7.33 0.06
N ILE A 54 -7.40 -8.34 0.62
CA ILE A 54 -5.96 -8.54 0.47
C ILE A 54 -5.72 -9.94 -0.10
N LYS A 55 -4.92 -10.01 -1.17
CA LYS A 55 -4.38 -11.24 -1.78
C LYS A 55 -2.92 -11.01 -2.17
N ASP A 56 -2.24 -12.06 -2.61
CA ASP A 56 -0.88 -11.91 -3.13
C ASP A 56 -0.84 -10.95 -4.32
N ASN A 57 -0.01 -9.91 -4.21
CA ASN A 57 0.14 -8.81 -5.16
C ASN A 57 -1.16 -8.07 -5.51
N TYR A 58 -2.17 -8.11 -4.64
CA TYR A 58 -3.46 -7.47 -4.88
C TYR A 58 -4.08 -6.90 -3.60
N LEU A 59 -4.53 -5.66 -3.71
CA LEU A 59 -5.20 -4.91 -2.65
C LEU A 59 -6.42 -4.23 -3.26
N SER A 60 -7.60 -4.55 -2.76
CA SER A 60 -8.85 -3.86 -3.10
C SER A 60 -9.36 -3.10 -1.90
N ILE A 61 -9.80 -1.86 -2.10
CA ILE A 61 -10.35 -1.02 -1.05
C ILE A 61 -11.69 -0.47 -1.53
N ILE A 62 -12.75 -0.68 -0.74
CA ILE A 62 -14.08 -0.14 -0.99
C ILE A 62 -14.32 1.04 -0.06
N VAL A 63 -14.73 2.16 -0.65
CA VAL A 63 -14.98 3.45 0.01
C VAL A 63 -16.33 3.95 -0.45
N ASP A 64 -17.29 4.05 0.48
CA ASP A 64 -18.67 4.48 0.19
C ASP A 64 -19.34 3.75 -1.00
N GLY A 65 -19.04 2.45 -1.15
CA GLY A 65 -19.55 1.64 -2.26
C GLY A 65 -18.74 1.70 -3.56
N ASN A 66 -17.71 2.56 -3.64
CA ASN A 66 -16.77 2.59 -4.77
C ASN A 66 -15.55 1.72 -4.49
N GLY A 67 -15.25 0.77 -5.38
CA GLY A 67 -14.08 -0.10 -5.29
C GLY A 67 -12.86 0.48 -5.99
N TYR A 68 -11.70 0.37 -5.34
CA TYR A 68 -10.40 0.74 -5.87
C TYR A 68 -9.46 -0.46 -5.82
N ASP A 69 -8.99 -0.90 -6.97
CA ASP A 69 -8.09 -2.03 -7.10
C ASP A 69 -6.64 -1.58 -7.33
N PHE A 70 -5.74 -2.18 -6.56
CA PHE A 70 -4.32 -1.89 -6.57
C PHE A 70 -3.52 -3.20 -6.67
N TYR A 71 -2.39 -3.14 -7.37
CA TYR A 71 -1.52 -4.29 -7.58
C TYR A 71 -0.11 -3.96 -7.05
N PRO A 72 0.09 -3.95 -5.71
CA PRO A 72 1.41 -3.75 -5.12
C PRO A 72 2.30 -4.97 -5.37
N ILE A 73 3.61 -4.76 -5.53
CA ILE A 73 4.60 -5.84 -5.64
C ILE A 73 4.97 -6.31 -4.22
N ALA A 74 4.11 -7.12 -3.61
CA ALA A 74 4.27 -7.65 -2.25
C ALA A 74 3.35 -8.84 -1.98
N ASP A 75 3.75 -9.72 -1.07
CA ASP A 75 2.90 -10.82 -0.61
C ASP A 75 1.75 -10.33 0.30
N LYS A 76 0.74 -11.17 0.47
CA LYS A 76 -0.44 -10.83 1.27
C LYS A 76 -0.13 -10.44 2.71
N ASP A 77 0.84 -11.08 3.35
CA ASP A 77 1.20 -10.81 4.75
C ASP A 77 1.90 -9.46 4.90
N GLN A 78 2.76 -9.09 3.94
CA GLN A 78 3.35 -7.76 3.87
C GLN A 78 2.30 -6.67 3.67
N ILE A 79 1.35 -6.87 2.76
CA ILE A 79 0.26 -5.91 2.51
C ILE A 79 -0.60 -5.76 3.78
N LYS A 80 -1.01 -6.89 4.38
CA LYS A 80 -1.78 -6.92 5.63
C LYS A 80 -1.06 -6.19 6.75
N HIS A 81 0.19 -6.56 7.04
CA HIS A 81 0.99 -5.95 8.08
C HIS A 81 1.12 -4.44 7.84
N ARG A 82 1.35 -4.03 6.60
CA ARG A 82 1.49 -2.61 6.25
C ARG A 82 0.20 -1.83 6.48
N ILE A 83 -0.94 -2.34 6.01
CA ILE A 83 -2.24 -1.67 6.17
C ILE A 83 -2.62 -1.56 7.65
N ILE A 84 -2.49 -2.64 8.42
CA ILE A 84 -2.79 -2.64 9.86
C ILE A 84 -1.88 -1.69 10.63
N THR A 85 -0.61 -1.57 10.22
CA THR A 85 0.35 -0.64 10.87
C THR A 85 0.01 0.82 10.57
N LEU A 86 -0.60 1.12 9.42
CA LEU A 86 -0.94 2.49 9.02
C LEU A 86 -2.30 2.93 9.61
N LEU A 87 -3.24 2.01 9.77
CA LEU A 87 -4.55 2.28 10.31
C LEU A 87 -4.53 2.24 11.84
N ASP A 88 -5.28 3.15 12.46
CA ASP A 88 -5.44 3.15 13.91
C ASP A 88 -6.36 1.99 14.34
N LYS A 89 -6.24 1.49 15.57
CA LYS A 89 -7.03 0.34 16.05
C LYS A 89 -8.54 0.52 15.85
N GLU A 90 -9.06 1.72 16.07
CA GLU A 90 -10.47 2.05 15.88
C GLU A 90 -10.89 1.96 14.40
N GLN A 91 -10.03 2.38 13.49
CA GLN A 91 -10.25 2.26 12.04
C GLN A 91 -10.23 0.80 11.62
N VAL A 92 -9.26 0.03 12.10
CA VAL A 92 -9.15 -1.42 11.81
C VAL A 92 -10.41 -2.16 12.27
N ASN A 93 -10.97 -1.80 13.43
CA ASN A 93 -12.19 -2.44 13.94
C ASN A 93 -13.45 -2.10 13.14
N THR A 94 -13.45 -0.98 12.42
CA THR A 94 -14.59 -0.54 11.60
C THR A 94 -14.55 -1.12 10.17
N ILE A 95 -13.37 -1.57 9.73
CA ILE A 95 -13.14 -2.07 8.39
C ILE A 95 -13.35 -3.58 8.35
N CYS A 96 -14.09 -4.06 7.35
CA CYS A 96 -14.17 -5.48 7.06
C CYS A 96 -12.93 -5.93 6.26
N PHE A 97 -12.09 -6.77 6.86
CA PHE A 97 -10.92 -7.35 6.19
C PHE A 97 -11.25 -8.71 5.59
N ASN A 98 -11.13 -8.83 4.27
CA ASN A 98 -11.21 -10.09 3.57
C ASN A 98 -9.81 -10.52 3.09
N ILE A 99 -9.24 -11.55 3.69
CA ILE A 99 -7.87 -11.99 3.39
C ILE A 99 -7.95 -13.40 2.83
N VAL A 100 -7.52 -13.56 1.57
CA VAL A 100 -7.58 -14.83 0.82
C VAL A 100 -6.15 -15.26 0.48
#